data_AF-A0A3N7AUA1-F1
#
_entry.id   AF-A0A3N7AUA1-F1
#
_cell.length_a   1.000
_cell.length_b   1.000
_cell.length_c   1.000
_cell.angle_alpha   90.00
_cell.angle_beta   90.00
_cell.angle_gamma   90.00
#
_symmetry.space_group_name_H-M   'P 1'
#
loop_
_entity.id
_entity.type
_entity.pdbx_description
1 polymer ?
#
loop_
_entity_poly.entity_id
_entity_poly.type
_entity_poly.pdbx_seq_one_letter_code
_entity_poly.pdbx_strand_id
1 'polypeptide(L)'
;MSSYKYTVWFSILTIPLGFLAIIAGGGGHGTYFPLLAIFPFSLLGTFFNEEIPVLIGIIQLPVYGFLMDKFETKKAFPVIIAIHVICIFTVFMLRRDYFFS
;
A
#
# COMPACT_ATOMS: atom_id res chain seq x y z
N MET A 1 28.06 5.89 -0.16
CA MET A 1 26.92 4.96 -0.33
C MET A 1 25.67 5.67 0.16
N SER A 2 24.62 5.79 -0.66
CA SER A 2 23.30 6.12 -0.11
C SER A 2 22.93 5.02 0.86
N SER A 3 22.73 5.36 2.13
CA SER A 3 22.21 4.42 3.11
C SER A 3 20.77 4.12 2.67
N TYR A 4 20.45 2.87 2.33
CA TYR A 4 19.09 2.41 1.99
C TYR A 4 18.17 2.40 3.22
N LYS A 5 18.23 3.46 4.01
CA LYS A 5 17.64 3.58 5.33
C LYS A 5 16.13 3.47 5.20
N TYR A 6 15.51 4.25 4.32
CA TYR A 6 14.06 4.24 4.18
C TYR A 6 13.57 2.93 3.58
N THR A 7 14.29 2.37 2.61
CA THR A 7 14.00 1.05 2.03
C THR A 7 13.95 -0.03 3.12
N VAL A 8 14.96 -0.09 3.99
CA VAL A 8 15.02 -1.07 5.09
C VAL A 8 13.89 -0.84 6.09
N TRP A 9 13.69 0.39 6.55
CA TRP A 9 12.62 0.71 7.49
C TRP A 9 11.22 0.36 6.94
N PHE A 10 10.95 0.69 5.68
CA PHE A 10 9.65 0.44 5.07
C PHE A 10 9.45 -1.06 4.78
N SER A 11 10.52 -1.78 4.45
CA SER A 11 10.48 -3.25 4.36
C SER A 11 10.10 -3.89 5.69
N ILE A 12 10.72 -3.45 6.79
CA ILE A 12 10.40 -3.95 8.14
C ILE A 12 8.97 -3.59 8.52
N LEU A 13 8.52 -2.36 8.26
CA LEU A 13 7.16 -1.90 8.57
C LEU A 13 6.07 -2.62 7.76
N THR A 14 6.41 -3.14 6.57
CA THR A 14 5.46 -3.90 5.74
C THR A 14 4.88 -5.10 6.48
N ILE A 15 5.68 -5.77 7.32
CA ILE A 15 5.26 -6.98 8.03
C ILE A 15 4.14 -6.69 9.05
N PRO A 16 4.33 -5.84 10.08
CA PRO A 16 3.29 -5.56 11.06
C PRO A 16 2.08 -4.86 10.43
N LEU A 17 2.28 -3.98 9.45
CA LEU A 17 1.17 -3.30 8.77
C LEU A 17 0.37 -4.27 7.89
N GLY A 18 1.03 -5.18 7.20
CA GLY A 18 0.39 -6.26 6.44
C GLY A 18 -0.41 -7.18 7.35
N PHE A 19 0.15 -7.55 8.50
CA PHE A 19 -0.55 -8.37 9.50
C PHE A 19 -1.81 -7.67 10.01
N LEU A 20 -1.73 -6.38 10.35
CA LEU A 20 -2.89 -5.58 10.76
C LEU A 20 -3.97 -5.52 9.67
N ALA A 21 -3.57 -5.33 8.41
CA ALA A 21 -4.50 -5.30 7.28
C ALA A 21 -5.21 -6.65 7.07
N ILE A 22 -4.50 -7.76 7.24
CA ILE A 22 -5.07 -9.11 7.13
C ILE A 22 -6.06 -9.38 8.26
N ILE A 23 -5.71 -9.07 9.51
CA ILE A 23 -6.62 -9.21 10.65
C ILE A 23 -7.88 -8.38 10.44
N ALA A 24 -7.73 -7.12 10.01
CA ALA A 24 -8.85 -6.24 9.76
C ALA A 24 -9.78 -6.76 8.67
N GLY A 25 -9.23 -7.36 7.60
CA GLY A 25 -9.99 -7.95 6.51
C GLY A 25 -10.82 -9.18 6.94
N GLY A 26 -10.49 -9.83 8.06
CA GLY A 26 -11.32 -10.87 8.67
C GLY A 26 -11.68 -12.04 7.75
N GLY A 27 -10.82 -12.35 6.77
CA GLY A 27 -11.09 -13.40 5.77
C GLY A 27 -12.24 -13.09 4.81
N GLY A 28 -12.61 -11.82 4.62
CA GLY A 28 -13.71 -11.38 3.76
C GLY A 28 -14.97 -10.94 4.51
N HIS A 29 -15.01 -11.13 5.84
CA HIS A 29 -16.09 -10.66 6.70
C HIS A 29 -15.73 -9.42 7.54
N GLY A 30 -14.49 -8.95 7.42
CA GLY A 30 -14.00 -7.78 8.12
C GLY A 30 -14.11 -6.51 7.29
N THR A 31 -13.23 -5.56 7.56
CA THR A 31 -13.17 -4.29 6.84
C THR A 31 -11.90 -4.17 6.00
N TYR A 32 -12.07 -3.73 4.76
CA TYR A 32 -10.97 -3.46 3.84
C TYR A 32 -10.37 -2.05 4.02
N PHE A 33 -10.91 -1.21 4.92
CA PHE A 33 -10.40 0.15 5.12
C PHE A 33 -8.90 0.20 5.49
N PRO A 34 -8.38 -0.65 6.40
CA PRO A 34 -6.94 -0.66 6.69
C PRO A 34 -6.10 -1.12 5.49
N LEU A 35 -6.58 -2.09 4.72
CA LEU A 35 -5.89 -2.53 3.50
C LEU A 35 -5.85 -1.42 2.44
N LEU A 36 -6.95 -0.67 2.28
CA LEU A 36 -7.01 0.51 1.41
C LEU A 36 -6.04 1.60 1.85
N ALA A 37 -6.05 1.94 3.14
CA ALA A 37 -5.24 3.04 3.66
C ALA A 37 -3.73 2.75 3.60
N ILE A 38 -3.33 1.48 3.74
CA ILE A 38 -1.92 1.09 3.84
C ILE A 38 -1.39 0.55 2.49
N PHE A 39 -2.17 -0.27 1.79
CA PHE A 39 -1.76 -0.98 0.57
C PHE A 39 -2.75 -0.79 -0.60
N PRO A 40 -3.05 0.47 -0.99
CA PRO A 40 -4.02 0.75 -2.05
C PRO A 40 -3.64 0.12 -3.40
N PHE A 41 -2.34 -0.05 -3.70
CA PHE A 41 -1.93 -0.69 -4.96
C PHE A 41 -2.25 -2.17 -5.01
N SER A 42 -2.24 -2.85 -3.86
CA SER A 42 -2.70 -4.24 -3.77
C SER A 42 -4.18 -4.33 -4.13
N LEU A 43 -5.02 -3.47 -3.56
CA LEU A 43 -6.44 -3.43 -3.91
C LEU A 43 -6.71 -2.94 -5.33
N LEU A 44 -5.94 -1.97 -5.85
CA LEU A 44 -6.04 -1.55 -7.25
C LEU A 44 -5.75 -2.71 -8.20
N GLY A 45 -4.81 -3.58 -7.85
CA GLY A 45 -4.49 -4.77 -8.61
C GLY A 45 -5.67 -5.73 -8.78
N THR A 46 -6.65 -5.69 -7.86
CA THR A 46 -7.90 -6.48 -8.01
C THR A 46 -8.71 -6.08 -9.24
N PHE A 47 -8.49 -4.90 -9.81
CA PHE A 47 -9.15 -4.51 -11.05
C PHE A 47 -8.70 -5.38 -12.25
N PHE A 48 -7.48 -5.90 -12.20
CA PHE A 48 -6.88 -6.71 -13.26
C PHE A 48 -6.88 -8.21 -12.96
N ASN A 49 -7.12 -8.59 -11.71
CA ASN A 49 -7.16 -9.97 -11.23
C ASN A 49 -8.24 -10.08 -10.15
N GLU A 50 -9.07 -11.12 -10.13
CA GLU A 50 -10.13 -11.25 -9.13
C GLU A 50 -9.59 -11.37 -7.69
N GLU A 51 -8.35 -11.85 -7.53
CA GLU A 51 -7.68 -11.98 -6.24
C GLU A 51 -6.88 -10.71 -5.87
N ILE A 52 -6.66 -10.50 -4.56
CA ILE A 52 -5.79 -9.44 -4.06
C ILE A 52 -4.32 -9.82 -4.30
N PRO A 53 -3.58 -9.13 -5.19
CA PRO A 53 -2.17 -9.45 -5.46
C PRO A 53 -1.26 -9.03 -4.30
N VAL A 54 -1.11 -9.94 -3.33
CA VAL A 54 -0.32 -9.76 -2.10
C VAL A 54 1.12 -9.29 -2.40
N LEU A 55 1.73 -9.80 -3.48
CA LEU A 55 3.09 -9.42 -3.87
C LEU A 55 3.22 -7.90 -4.15
N ILE A 56 2.19 -7.28 -4.75
CA ILE A 56 2.16 -5.83 -4.99
C ILE A 56 2.14 -5.09 -3.66
N GLY A 57 1.31 -5.53 -2.71
CA GLY A 57 1.26 -4.99 -1.36
C GLY A 57 2.61 -5.09 -0.62
N ILE A 58 3.25 -6.26 -0.69
CA ILE A 58 4.56 -6.51 -0.06
C ILE A 58 5.65 -5.58 -0.63
N ILE A 59 5.66 -5.37 -1.95
CA ILE A 59 6.69 -4.55 -2.62
C ILE A 59 6.40 -3.05 -2.48
N GLN A 60 5.15 -2.66 -2.23
CA GLN A 60 4.70 -1.26 -2.24
C GLN A 60 5.52 -0.34 -1.33
N LEU A 61 5.63 -0.65 -0.03
CA LEU A 61 6.37 0.21 0.91
C LEU A 61 7.89 0.17 0.68
N PRO A 62 8.53 -1.00 0.42
CA PRO A 62 9.93 -1.04 0.00
C PRO A 62 10.22 -0.12 -1.20
N VAL A 63 9.35 -0.08 -2.21
CA VAL A 63 9.48 0.82 -3.35
C VAL A 63 9.42 2.28 -2.93
N TYR A 64 8.51 2.66 -2.02
CA TYR A 64 8.47 4.03 -1.50
C TYR A 64 9.77 4.40 -0.78
N GLY A 65 10.29 3.49 0.06
CA GLY A 65 11.56 3.68 0.74
C GLY A 65 12.73 3.84 -0.24
N PHE A 66 12.77 3.00 -1.29
CA PHE A 66 13.78 3.07 -2.35
C PHE A 66 13.74 4.41 -3.09
N LEU A 67 12.55 4.89 -3.46
CA LEU A 67 12.38 6.17 -4.14
C LEU A 67 12.86 7.33 -3.25
N MET A 68 12.59 7.29 -1.94
CA MET A 68 13.07 8.29 -0.98
C MET A 68 14.60 8.26 -0.83
N ASP A 69 15.21 7.08 -0.76
CA ASP A 69 16.67 6.91 -0.68
C ASP A 69 17.39 7.33 -1.99
N LYS A 70 16.71 7.22 -3.14
CA LYS A 70 17.26 7.50 -4.47
C LYS A 70 17.15 8.96 -4.90
N PHE A 71 16.01 9.62 -4.62
CA PHE A 71 15.67 10.92 -5.20
C PHE A 71 15.62 12.08 -4.19
N GLU A 72 16.17 11.88 -2.99
CA GLU A 72 16.02 12.75 -1.82
C GLU A 72 14.58 12.75 -1.25
N THR A 73 14.48 12.48 0.05
CA THR A 73 13.21 12.41 0.77
C THR A 73 12.31 13.63 0.55
N LYS A 74 12.88 14.85 0.57
CA LYS A 74 12.11 16.09 0.43
C LYS A 74 11.42 16.23 -0.93
N LYS A 75 11.97 15.62 -1.99
CA LYS A 75 11.40 15.65 -3.35
C LYS A 75 10.51 14.44 -3.59
N ALA A 76 10.95 13.26 -3.17
CA ALA A 76 10.23 12.02 -3.41
C ALA A 76 8.96 11.89 -2.55
N PHE A 77 9.01 12.28 -1.28
CA PHE A 77 7.92 12.04 -0.32
C PHE A 77 6.58 12.69 -0.74
N PRO A 78 6.52 13.98 -1.14
CA PRO A 78 5.26 14.58 -1.58
C PRO A 78 4.66 13.87 -2.81
N VAL A 79 5.51 13.44 -3.75
CA VAL A 79 5.09 12.74 -4.97
C VAL A 79 4.53 11.35 -4.63
N ILE A 80 5.21 10.60 -3.76
CA ILE A 80 4.75 9.29 -3.28
C ILE A 80 3.39 9.42 -2.59
N ILE A 81 3.23 10.38 -1.68
CA ILE A 81 1.96 10.62 -0.98
C ILE A 81 0.86 11.00 -1.97
N ALA A 82 1.13 11.90 -2.92
CA ALA A 82 0.15 12.27 -3.93
C ALA A 82 -0.33 11.06 -4.74
N ILE A 83 0.60 10.25 -5.24
CA ILE A 83 0.32 9.01 -5.99
C ILE A 83 -0.47 8.02 -5.12
N HIS A 84 -0.07 7.84 -3.86
CA HIS A 84 -0.74 6.94 -2.93
C HIS A 84 -2.19 7.35 -2.65
N VAL A 85 -2.42 8.64 -2.39
CA VAL A 85 -3.75 9.20 -2.13
C VAL A 85 -4.62 9.10 -3.37
N ILE A 86 -4.09 9.41 -4.56
CA ILE A 86 -4.82 9.22 -5.83
C ILE A 86 -5.22 7.75 -5.99
N CYS A 87 -4.33 6.81 -5.66
CA CYS A 87 -4.62 5.37 -5.70
C CYS A 87 -5.73 4.99 -4.71
N ILE A 88 -5.69 5.49 -3.46
CA ILE A 88 -6.77 5.30 -2.47
C ILE A 88 -8.11 5.76 -3.04
N PHE A 89 -8.19 7.00 -3.55
CA PHE A 89 -9.43 7.53 -4.10
C PHE A 89 -9.92 6.73 -5.30
N THR A 90 -9.01 6.32 -6.17
CA THR A 90 -9.33 5.52 -7.35
C THR A 90 -9.93 4.18 -6.94
N VAL A 91 -9.28 3.46 -6.01
CA VAL A 91 -9.80 2.18 -5.50
C VAL A 91 -11.13 2.38 -4.79
N PHE A 92 -11.26 3.39 -3.93
CA PHE A 92 -12.49 3.64 -3.19
C PHE A 92 -13.68 3.92 -4.12
N MET A 93 -13.46 4.62 -5.23
CA MET A 93 -14.49 4.90 -6.23
C MET A 93 -14.83 3.66 -7.09
N LEU A 94 -13.83 2.87 -7.48
CA LEU A 94 -14.01 1.73 -8.38
C LEU A 94 -14.44 0.43 -7.68
N ARG A 95 -14.09 0.26 -6.40
CA ARG A 95 -14.33 -0.94 -5.57
C ARG A 95 -15.12 -0.60 -4.31
N ARG A 96 -16.11 0.29 -4.45
CA ARG A 96 -16.92 0.77 -3.32
C ARG A 96 -17.62 -0.37 -2.57
N ASP A 97 -18.01 -1.41 -3.30
CA ASP A 97 -18.63 -2.64 -2.80
C ASP A 97 -17.80 -3.34 -1.72
N TYR A 98 -16.47 -3.28 -1.77
CA TYR A 98 -15.62 -3.88 -0.73
C TYR A 98 -15.73 -3.18 0.65
N PHE A 99 -16.25 -1.97 0.71
CA PHE A 99 -16.26 -1.16 1.92
C PHE A 99 -17.61 -1.07 2.62
N PHE A 100 -18.69 -1.52 1.95
CA PHE A 100 -20.07 -1.35 2.44
C PHE A 100 -20.89 -2.65 2.34
N SER A 101 -20.22 -3.80 2.46
CA SER A 101 -20.82 -5.14 2.48
C SER A 101 -21.70 -5.39 3.69
#